data_AF-A0A5S3SAE4-F1
#
_entry.id   AF-A0A5S3SAE4-F1
#
_cell.length_a   1.000
_cell.length_b   1.000
_cell.length_c   1.000
_cell.angle_alpha   90.00
_cell.angle_beta   90.00
_cell.angle_gamma   90.00
#
_symmetry.space_group_name_H-M   'P 1'
#
loop_
_entity.id
_entity.type
_entity.pdbx_description
1 polymer ?
#
loop_
_entity_poly.entity_id
_entity_poly.type
_entity_poly.pdbx_seq_one_letter_code
_entity_poly.pdbx_strand_id
1 'polypeptide(L)'
;ASQLGLYRGLRKAFVYDATRLLATTPSRLLFDATSTQQWREKNFTPVLNERIQTEEANLAGSVLFISLVLKDSHEFRANEVLDDEFDFSLNRSHTCATMG
;
A
#
# COMPACT_ATOMS: atom_id res chain seq x y z
N ALA A 1 -2.88 -16.68 -3.11
CA ALA A 1 -2.60 -16.33 -1.70
C ALA A 1 -3.67 -16.94 -0.81
N SER A 2 -3.34 -17.41 0.40
CA SER A 2 -4.36 -17.93 1.33
C SER A 2 -5.15 -16.79 1.98
N GLN A 3 -6.43 -17.01 2.26
CA GLN A 3 -7.31 -16.04 2.91
C GLN A 3 -6.75 -15.53 4.25
N LEU A 4 -6.08 -16.41 5.01
CA LEU A 4 -5.43 -16.06 6.28
C LEU A 4 -4.25 -15.09 6.10
N GLY A 5 -3.48 -15.23 5.03
CA GLY A 5 -2.40 -14.29 4.70
C GLY A 5 -2.93 -12.91 4.36
N LEU A 6 -4.10 -12.86 3.71
CA LEU A 6 -4.79 -11.62 3.37
C LEU A 6 -5.25 -10.86 4.63
N TYR A 7 -5.83 -11.57 5.62
CA TYR A 7 -6.23 -10.99 6.90
C TYR A 7 -5.05 -10.52 7.76
N ARG A 8 -3.92 -11.26 7.74
CA ARG A 8 -2.69 -10.81 8.39
C ARG A 8 -2.28 -9.43 7.87
N GLY A 9 -2.24 -9.27 6.55
CA GLY A 9 -1.80 -8.04 5.90
C GLY A 9 -0.28 -7.96 5.75
N LEU A 10 0.25 -6.73 5.67
CA LEU A 10 1.66 -6.44 5.40
C LEU A 10 2.36 -5.78 6.59
N ARG A 11 3.68 -5.94 6.69
CA ARG A 11 4.51 -5.27 7.70
C ARG A 11 5.83 -4.85 7.06
N LYS A 12 6.29 -3.64 7.38
CA LYS A 12 7.57 -3.10 6.87
C LYS A 12 8.83 -3.68 7.55
N ALA A 13 8.67 -4.51 8.57
CA ALA A 13 9.79 -5.07 9.31
C ALA A 13 10.58 -6.05 8.44
N PHE A 14 11.90 -5.93 8.45
CA PHE A 14 12.78 -6.81 7.70
C PHE A 14 12.69 -8.25 8.20
N VAL A 15 12.43 -9.17 7.26
CA VAL A 15 12.49 -10.62 7.50
C VAL A 15 13.93 -11.04 7.77
N TYR A 16 14.85 -10.59 6.91
CA TYR A 16 16.29 -10.81 7.04
C TYR A 16 16.97 -9.51 7.43
N ASP A 17 17.47 -9.47 8.66
CA ASP A 17 18.23 -8.37 9.22
C ASP A 17 19.56 -8.94 9.73
N ALA A 18 20.63 -8.72 8.96
CA ALA A 18 21.96 -9.27 9.25
C ALA A 18 22.61 -8.67 10.50
N THR A 19 22.07 -7.56 11.02
CA THR A 19 22.56 -6.92 12.24
C THR A 19 22.00 -7.57 13.51
N ARG A 20 21.03 -8.49 13.36
CA ARG A 20 20.28 -9.04 14.48
C ARG A 20 21.09 -10.13 15.20
N LEU A 21 21.41 -9.87 16.48
CA LEU A 21 22.14 -10.80 17.35
C LEU A 21 21.24 -11.87 18.00
N LEU A 22 19.95 -11.58 18.15
CA LEU A 22 18.98 -12.46 18.81
C LEU A 22 17.84 -12.83 17.87
N ALA A 23 17.20 -13.98 18.11
CA ALA A 23 16.05 -14.40 17.33
C ALA A 23 14.91 -13.37 17.44
N THR A 24 14.27 -13.03 16.31
CA THR A 24 13.06 -12.20 16.32
C THR A 24 11.85 -13.04 16.72
N THR A 25 10.86 -12.41 17.32
CA THR A 25 9.53 -13.00 17.51
C THR A 25 8.93 -13.36 16.14
N PRO A 26 8.45 -14.59 15.93
CA PRO A 26 7.86 -15.04 14.67
C PRO A 26 6.47 -14.42 14.42
N SER A 27 6.00 -14.55 13.17
CA SER A 27 4.66 -14.12 12.72
C SER A 27 3.96 -15.19 11.86
N ARG A 28 3.99 -16.42 12.36
CA ARG A 28 3.35 -17.61 11.78
C ARG A 28 1.84 -17.49 11.88
N LEU A 29 1.17 -17.80 10.76
CA LEU A 29 -0.29 -17.83 10.70
C LEU A 29 -0.84 -18.88 11.67
N LEU A 30 -1.94 -18.55 12.37
CA LEU A 30 -2.67 -19.41 13.31
C LEU A 30 -1.95 -19.77 14.62
N PHE A 31 -0.64 -19.53 14.73
CA PHE A 31 0.11 -19.71 15.98
C PHE A 31 0.29 -18.39 16.72
N ASP A 32 0.80 -17.38 16.00
CA ASP A 32 1.20 -16.12 16.63
C ASP A 32 0.04 -15.11 16.64
N ALA A 33 -1.01 -15.33 15.83
CA ALA A 33 -2.31 -14.67 15.91
C ALA A 33 -3.39 -15.45 15.11
N THR A 34 -4.63 -15.38 15.58
CA THR A 34 -5.80 -16.10 15.02
C THR A 34 -6.90 -15.16 14.52
N SER A 35 -6.84 -13.85 14.81
CA SER A 35 -7.79 -12.85 14.33
C SER A 35 -7.11 -11.68 13.61
N THR A 36 -7.85 -11.00 12.74
CA THR A 36 -7.38 -9.78 12.05
C THR A 36 -6.94 -8.71 13.06
N GLN A 37 -7.70 -8.52 14.14
CA GLN A 37 -7.39 -7.52 15.18
C GLN A 37 -6.04 -7.80 15.86
N GLN A 38 -5.75 -9.05 16.19
CA GLN A 38 -4.45 -9.43 16.77
C GLN A 38 -3.27 -9.13 15.82
N TRP A 39 -3.50 -9.20 14.51
CA TRP A 39 -2.48 -8.78 13.54
C TRP A 39 -2.27 -7.26 13.51
N ARG A 40 -3.34 -6.47 13.67
CA ARG A 40 -3.26 -5.00 13.79
C ARG A 40 -2.48 -4.60 15.04
N GLU A 41 -2.72 -5.25 16.18
CA GLU A 41 -1.97 -5.07 17.43
C GLU A 41 -0.47 -5.40 17.27
N LYS A 42 -0.12 -6.29 16.33
CA LYS A 42 1.26 -6.64 15.96
C LYS A 42 1.87 -5.74 14.89
N ASN A 43 1.28 -4.58 14.63
CA ASN A 43 1.71 -3.59 13.64
C ASN A 43 1.71 -4.12 12.19
N PHE A 44 0.79 -5.03 11.86
CA PHE A 44 0.50 -5.34 10.47
C PHE A 44 -0.57 -4.39 9.92
N THR A 45 -0.31 -3.83 8.75
CA THR A 45 -1.21 -2.95 8.01
C THR A 45 -2.15 -3.77 7.13
N PRO A 46 -3.45 -3.42 7.05
CA PRO A 46 -4.39 -4.10 6.18
C PRO A 46 -4.02 -3.96 4.70
N VAL A 47 -4.25 -5.03 3.95
CA VAL A 47 -4.17 -5.04 2.47
C VAL A 47 -5.54 -4.76 1.86
N LEU A 48 -6.60 -5.25 2.52
CA LEU A 48 -7.97 -5.02 2.12
C LEU A 48 -8.48 -3.69 2.66
N ASN A 49 -9.52 -3.15 2.02
CA ASN A 49 -10.25 -2.01 2.55
C ASN A 49 -11.09 -2.43 3.78
N GLU A 50 -10.46 -2.46 4.95
CA GLU A 50 -11.10 -2.74 6.25
C GLU A 50 -11.79 -1.51 6.86
N ARG A 51 -12.00 -0.44 6.07
CA ARG A 51 -12.71 0.77 6.50
C ARG A 51 -14.21 0.51 6.68
N ILE A 52 -14.88 1.45 7.35
CA ILE A 52 -16.34 1.48 7.46
C ILE A 52 -16.92 1.47 6.04
N GLN A 53 -17.90 0.60 5.79
CA GLN A 53 -18.56 0.45 4.49
C GLN A 53 -19.58 1.57 4.25
N THR A 54 -19.14 2.83 4.26
CA THR A 54 -19.93 3.97 3.78
C THR A 54 -19.55 4.30 2.35
N GLU A 55 -20.44 4.99 1.64
CA GLU A 55 -20.18 5.45 0.27
C GLU A 55 -18.91 6.32 0.21
N GLU A 56 -18.75 7.25 1.15
CA GLU A 56 -17.63 8.18 1.23
C GLU A 56 -16.30 7.44 1.49
N ALA A 57 -16.30 6.48 2.41
CA ALA A 57 -15.10 5.71 2.74
C ALA A 57 -14.70 4.74 1.60
N ASN A 58 -15.68 4.20 0.88
CA ASN A 58 -15.44 3.38 -0.31
C ASN A 58 -14.92 4.22 -1.48
N LEU A 59 -15.46 5.42 -1.68
CA LEU A 59 -15.00 6.36 -2.70
C LEU A 59 -13.56 6.81 -2.42
N ALA A 60 -13.26 7.21 -1.18
CA ALA A 60 -11.91 7.59 -0.76
C ALA A 60 -10.88 6.45 -0.87
N GLY A 61 -11.33 5.19 -0.80
CA GLY A 61 -10.50 4.00 -1.01
C GLY A 61 -10.37 3.55 -2.47
N SER A 62 -11.10 4.16 -3.40
CA SER A 62 -11.16 3.73 -4.80
C SER A 62 -9.96 4.23 -5.61
N VAL A 63 -9.17 3.30 -6.14
CA VAL A 63 -8.04 3.61 -7.03
C VAL A 63 -8.48 4.35 -8.30
N LEU A 64 -9.66 4.01 -8.82
CA LEU A 64 -10.21 4.70 -10.00
C LEU A 64 -10.56 6.15 -9.68
N PHE A 65 -11.24 6.37 -8.54
CA PHE A 65 -11.59 7.72 -8.11
C PHE A 65 -10.33 8.58 -7.88
N ILE A 66 -9.34 8.05 -7.17
CA ILE A 66 -8.04 8.71 -6.96
C ILE A 66 -7.39 9.07 -8.31
N SER A 67 -7.45 8.17 -9.30
CA SER A 67 -6.89 8.42 -10.64
C SER A 67 -7.60 9.58 -11.37
N LEU A 68 -8.92 9.71 -11.21
CA LEU A 68 -9.69 10.81 -11.79
C LEU A 68 -9.36 12.14 -11.11
N VAL A 69 -9.27 12.16 -9.78
CA VAL A 69 -8.87 13.36 -9.02
C VAL A 69 -7.46 13.80 -9.40
N LEU A 70 -6.52 12.87 -9.56
CA LEU A 70 -5.16 13.18 -10.01
C LEU A 70 -5.14 13.77 -11.42
N LYS A 71 -5.96 13.24 -12.34
CA LYS A 71 -6.12 13.78 -13.70
C LYS A 71 -6.72 15.19 -13.67
N ASP A 72 -7.72 15.42 -12.83
CA ASP A 72 -8.41 16.71 -12.72
C ASP A 72 -7.50 17.79 -12.12
N SER A 73 -6.74 17.44 -11.07
CA SER A 73 -5.81 18.35 -10.40
C SER A 73 -4.55 18.71 -11.19
N HIS A 74 -4.23 17.96 -12.24
CA HIS A 74 -3.04 18.17 -13.06
C HIS A 74 -3.44 18.26 -14.54
N GLU A 75 -3.68 19.48 -15.01
CA GLU A 75 -3.98 19.73 -16.42
C GLU A 75 -2.83 19.28 -17.31
N PHE A 76 -3.16 18.46 -18.32
CA PHE A 76 -2.19 17.91 -19.26
C PHE A 76 -2.41 18.51 -20.64
N ARG A 77 -1.35 19.00 -21.29
CA ARG A 77 -1.42 19.53 -22.65
C ARG A 77 -1.75 18.40 -23.63
N ALA A 78 -2.93 18.47 -24.24
CA ALA A 78 -3.37 17.47 -25.20
C ALA A 78 -2.62 17.62 -26.53
N ASN A 79 -2.24 16.49 -27.14
CA ASN A 79 -1.69 16.39 -28.50
C ASN A 79 -0.29 16.99 -28.72
N GLU A 80 0.51 17.11 -27.67
CA GLU A 80 1.91 17.49 -27.77
C GLU A 80 2.83 16.32 -27.45
N VAL A 81 4.02 16.29 -28.04
CA VAL A 81 5.07 15.37 -27.63
C VAL A 81 5.50 15.78 -26.22
N LEU A 82 5.64 14.79 -25.34
CA LEU A 82 6.10 15.01 -23.97
C LEU A 82 7.50 15.62 -23.99
N ASP A 83 7.70 16.69 -23.23
CA ASP A 83 8.97 17.39 -23.13
C ASP A 83 9.95 16.67 -22.18
N ASP A 84 11.14 17.23 -22.04
CA ASP A 84 12.24 16.66 -21.27
C ASP A 84 11.97 16.63 -19.75
N GLU A 85 10.85 17.20 -19.27
CA GLU A 85 10.42 17.07 -17.87
C GLU A 85 9.96 15.64 -17.53
N PHE A 86 9.62 14.83 -18.54
CA PHE A 86 9.18 13.45 -18.38
C PHE A 86 10.36 12.47 -18.46
N ASP A 87 10.74 11.89 -17.32
CA ASP A 87 11.77 10.86 -17.25
C ASP A 87 11.22 9.48 -17.65
N PHE A 88 11.61 9.01 -18.84
CA PHE A 88 11.31 7.67 -19.37
C PHE A 88 12.43 6.65 -19.16
N SER A 89 13.48 6.99 -18.41
CA SER A 89 14.58 6.06 -18.14
C SER A 89 14.10 4.88 -17.30
N LEU A 90 14.77 3.72 -17.48
CA LEU A 90 14.42 2.50 -16.73
C LEU A 90 14.70 2.62 -15.23
N ASN A 91 15.56 3.55 -14.81
CA ASN A 91 15.99 3.73 -13.42
C ASN A 91 15.56 5.09 -12.84
N ARG A 92 14.44 5.62 -13.32
CA ARG A 92 13.83 6.85 -12.80
C ARG A 92 13.47 6.73 -11.32
N SER A 93 13.47 7.86 -10.63
CA SER A 93 13.02 7.91 -9.23
C SER A 93 11.54 7.53 -9.13
N HIS A 94 11.21 6.58 -8.25
CA HIS A 94 9.84 6.18 -8.01
C HIS A 94 9.13 7.19 -7.10
N THR A 95 8.00 7.71 -7.55
CA THR A 95 7.16 8.63 -6.78
C THR A 95 5.80 7.98 -6.46
N CYS A 96 5.28 8.26 -5.27
CA CYS A 96 3.91 7.93 -4.91
C CYS A 96 3.09 9.22 -5.02
N ALA A 97 2.16 9.27 -5.97
CA ALA A 97 1.24 10.40 -6.09
C ALA A 97 0.33 10.44 -4.85
N THR A 98 0.27 11.60 -4.21
CA THR A 98 -0.64 11.86 -3.08
C THR A 98 -1.77 12.74 -3.61
N MET A 99 -3.01 12.46 -3.21
CA MET A 99 -4.05 13.49 -3.29
C MET A 99 -3.65 14.59 -2.30
N GLY A 100 -3.65 15.85 -2.74
CA GLY A 100 -3.30 17.00 -1.89
C GLY A 100 -4.04 17.02 -0.56
#